data_AF-A0A2E9IHU3-F1
#
_entry.id   AF-A0A2E9IHU3-F1
#
_cell.length_a   1.000
_cell.length_b   1.000
_cell.length_c   1.000
_cell.angle_alpha   90.00
_cell.angle_beta   90.00
_cell.angle_gamma   90.00
#
_symmetry.space_group_name_H-M   'P 1'
#
loop_
_entity.id
_entity.type
_entity.pdbx_description
1 polymer ?
#
loop_
_entity_poly.entity_id
_entity_poly.type
_entity_poly.pdbx_seq_one_letter_code
_entity_poly.pdbx_strand_id
1 'polypeptide(L)'
;MVEGGDKQPGPFDPIIPPAPQSIIPPAPQPIIPPAPQSIIPPAPQSITLSGATADVSMFAFPGTQPPAQPTGFRWGQYFVGITIPVVFLVIFSIFADLSNDRSDPYSYQIYELEEDSDGYFSEELTLETATTEISWCYTYSTVLEISCESFSQDESSASVIDYTDGYPGVQIGEFTGSNSTLWFKPLNNSESSITMEVSFYDPSIDTNGSDIAFGLLGCSGMLAYLVGIVVAFVKGKKALAYGLLTPLLIFILLMSVLFALLIFAFSQF
;
A
#
# COMPACT_ATOMS: atom_id res chain seq x y z
N MET A 1 -35.60 50.90 26.01
CA MET A 1 -35.08 52.27 25.74
C MET A 1 -33.78 52.03 24.99
N VAL A 2 -33.62 52.27 23.69
CA VAL A 2 -34.06 53.31 22.74
C VAL A 2 -34.14 52.61 21.36
N GLU A 3 -35.29 52.61 20.66
CA GLU A 3 -35.61 53.42 19.45
C GLU A 3 -34.68 53.09 18.25
N GLY A 4 -35.08 52.62 17.06
CA GLY A 4 -36.29 52.87 16.26
C GLY A 4 -35.86 53.63 14.98
N GLY A 5 -35.98 53.04 13.78
CA GLY A 5 -35.62 53.74 12.53
C GLY A 5 -35.59 52.90 11.26
N ASP A 6 -36.77 52.52 10.77
CA ASP A 6 -37.00 51.93 9.44
C ASP A 6 -36.71 52.94 8.30
N LYS A 7 -36.07 52.47 7.23
CA LYS A 7 -35.90 53.21 5.97
C LYS A 7 -36.89 52.72 4.91
N GLN A 8 -37.72 53.66 4.48
CA GLN A 8 -38.77 53.54 3.47
C GLN A 8 -38.22 53.50 2.04
N PRO A 9 -38.74 52.65 1.13
CA PRO A 9 -38.42 52.68 -0.30
C PRO A 9 -39.33 53.67 -1.06
N GLY A 10 -38.74 54.36 -2.04
CA GLY A 10 -39.37 55.37 -2.89
C GLY A 10 -40.30 54.80 -3.99
N PRO A 11 -41.02 55.68 -4.71
CA PRO A 11 -42.21 55.32 -5.48
C PRO A 11 -41.89 54.80 -6.88
N PHE A 12 -42.71 53.84 -7.32
CA PHE A 12 -42.72 53.24 -8.65
C PHE A 12 -43.45 54.14 -9.66
N ASP A 13 -42.78 54.49 -10.76
CA ASP A 13 -43.41 55.10 -11.93
C ASP A 13 -44.18 54.04 -12.76
N PRO A 14 -45.41 54.35 -13.23
CA PRO A 14 -46.20 53.43 -14.06
C PRO A 14 -45.77 53.48 -15.54
N ILE A 15 -45.25 52.36 -16.05
CA ILE A 15 -45.02 52.18 -17.50
C ILE A 15 -46.33 51.75 -18.15
N ILE A 16 -46.89 52.65 -18.96
CA ILE A 16 -48.10 52.48 -19.77
C ILE A 16 -47.80 51.56 -20.97
N PRO A 17 -48.58 50.49 -21.23
CA PRO A 17 -48.43 49.69 -22.43
C PRO A 17 -48.99 50.42 -23.68
N PRO A 18 -48.30 50.38 -24.83
CA PRO A 18 -48.82 50.94 -26.08
C PRO A 18 -49.96 50.08 -26.67
N ALA A 19 -50.87 50.76 -27.36
CA ALA A 19 -52.08 50.22 -27.96
C ALA A 19 -51.82 49.22 -29.12
N PRO A 20 -52.76 48.28 -29.37
CA PRO A 20 -52.59 47.25 -30.40
C PRO A 20 -52.72 47.83 -31.81
N GLN A 21 -51.69 47.59 -32.64
CA GLN A 21 -51.74 47.86 -34.08
C GLN A 21 -52.35 46.67 -34.83
N SER A 22 -53.39 46.96 -35.61
CA SER A 22 -54.03 46.03 -36.56
C SER A 22 -53.12 45.80 -37.76
N ILE A 23 -52.82 44.53 -38.09
CA ILE A 23 -52.15 44.15 -39.33
C ILE A 23 -53.05 43.15 -40.06
N ILE A 24 -53.49 43.57 -41.23
CA ILE A 24 -54.37 42.84 -42.17
C ILE A 24 -53.53 41.74 -42.86
N PRO A 25 -54.02 40.49 -42.97
CA PRO A 25 -53.30 39.43 -43.68
C PRO A 25 -53.35 39.62 -45.21
N PRO A 26 -52.25 39.40 -45.94
CA PRO A 26 -52.25 39.38 -47.40
C PRO A 26 -52.90 38.10 -47.96
N ALA A 27 -53.52 38.23 -49.13
CA ALA A 27 -54.29 37.18 -49.81
C ALA A 27 -53.43 36.01 -50.33
N PRO A 28 -53.99 34.79 -50.48
CA PRO A 28 -53.24 33.61 -50.93
C PRO A 28 -52.88 33.69 -52.42
N GLN A 29 -51.63 33.39 -52.77
CA GLN A 29 -51.21 33.20 -54.16
C GLN A 29 -51.44 31.74 -54.60
N PRO A 30 -51.87 31.49 -55.85
CA PRO A 30 -52.09 30.15 -56.37
C PRO A 30 -50.77 29.42 -56.67
N ILE A 31 -50.60 28.23 -56.11
CA ILE A 31 -49.47 27.33 -56.39
C ILE A 31 -49.79 26.53 -57.65
N ILE A 32 -49.02 26.75 -58.71
CA ILE A 32 -49.05 25.95 -59.95
C ILE A 32 -48.12 24.74 -59.75
N PRO A 33 -48.57 23.49 -59.98
CA PRO A 33 -47.70 22.33 -59.88
C PRO A 33 -46.72 22.26 -61.08
N PRO A 34 -45.42 22.00 -60.86
CA PRO A 34 -44.49 21.72 -61.95
C PRO A 34 -44.76 20.33 -62.58
N ALA A 35 -44.60 20.25 -63.90
CA ALA A 35 -44.80 19.06 -64.73
C ALA A 35 -43.85 17.90 -64.38
N PRO A 36 -44.25 16.62 -64.63
CA PRO A 36 -43.45 15.46 -64.30
C PRO A 36 -42.17 15.40 -65.15
N GLN A 37 -41.01 15.37 -64.49
CA GLN A 37 -39.73 15.11 -65.14
C GLN A 37 -39.52 13.59 -65.28
N SER A 38 -39.28 13.15 -66.51
CA SER A 38 -38.88 11.79 -66.86
C SER A 38 -37.48 11.50 -66.30
N ILE A 39 -37.38 10.51 -65.40
CA ILE A 39 -36.09 10.04 -64.86
C ILE A 39 -35.61 8.90 -65.76
N ILE A 40 -34.56 9.15 -66.53
CA ILE A 40 -33.79 8.13 -67.23
C ILE A 40 -32.90 7.42 -66.19
N PRO A 41 -32.93 6.08 -66.05
CA PRO A 41 -32.04 5.38 -65.15
C PRO A 41 -30.58 5.42 -65.67
N PRO A 42 -29.57 5.70 -64.83
CA PRO A 42 -28.18 5.56 -65.22
C PRO A 42 -27.78 4.08 -65.38
N ALA A 43 -26.85 3.83 -66.30
CA ALA A 43 -26.32 2.52 -66.65
C ALA A 43 -25.67 1.78 -65.45
N PRO A 44 -25.72 0.43 -65.42
CA PRO A 44 -25.19 -0.34 -64.31
C PRO A 44 -23.66 -0.20 -64.22
N GLN A 45 -23.16 0.33 -63.11
CA GLN A 45 -21.73 0.32 -62.80
C GLN A 45 -21.34 -1.01 -62.17
N SER A 46 -20.24 -1.57 -62.65
CA SER A 46 -19.67 -2.85 -62.26
C SER A 46 -19.28 -2.89 -60.77
N ILE A 47 -19.81 -3.88 -60.05
CA ILE A 47 -19.49 -4.17 -58.66
C ILE A 47 -18.11 -4.83 -58.60
N THR A 48 -17.13 -4.18 -57.96
CA THR A 48 -15.86 -4.81 -57.55
C THR A 48 -15.98 -5.21 -56.08
N LEU A 49 -16.05 -6.51 -55.82
CA LEU A 49 -16.21 -7.09 -54.50
C LEU A 49 -14.83 -7.18 -53.81
N SER A 50 -14.50 -6.22 -52.95
CA SER A 50 -13.40 -6.34 -51.99
C SER A 50 -13.96 -6.35 -50.58
N GLY A 51 -14.16 -7.56 -50.05
CA GLY A 51 -13.90 -7.95 -48.67
C GLY A 51 -14.41 -7.13 -47.48
N ALA A 52 -15.36 -6.21 -47.65
CA ALA A 52 -16.00 -5.51 -46.55
C ALA A 52 -17.52 -5.68 -46.69
N THR A 53 -18.14 -6.30 -45.69
CA THR A 53 -19.59 -6.33 -45.52
C THR A 53 -20.07 -4.89 -45.28
N ALA A 54 -20.32 -4.16 -46.35
CA ALA A 54 -21.05 -2.91 -46.30
C ALA A 54 -22.53 -3.26 -46.27
N ASP A 55 -23.13 -3.09 -45.10
CA ASP A 55 -24.57 -3.16 -44.91
C ASP A 55 -25.26 -2.22 -45.91
N VAL A 56 -26.14 -2.80 -46.72
CA VAL A 56 -27.02 -2.07 -47.61
C VAL A 56 -28.11 -1.42 -46.75
N SER A 57 -27.87 -0.19 -46.27
CA SER A 57 -28.89 0.61 -45.58
C SER A 57 -29.86 1.20 -46.61
N MET A 58 -30.78 0.40 -47.16
CA MET A 58 -31.72 0.87 -48.18
C MET A 58 -32.96 1.60 -47.63
N PHE A 59 -33.07 1.79 -46.31
CA PHE A 59 -34.20 2.52 -45.70
C PHE A 59 -33.74 3.32 -44.47
N ALA A 60 -33.28 4.55 -44.69
CA ALA A 60 -33.07 5.51 -43.60
C ALA A 60 -34.41 6.17 -43.24
N PHE A 61 -35.03 5.74 -42.14
CA PHE A 61 -36.14 6.45 -41.52
C PHE A 61 -35.59 7.66 -40.73
N PRO A 62 -36.26 8.84 -40.73
CA PRO A 62 -35.85 9.94 -39.89
C PRO A 62 -36.09 9.58 -38.41
N GLY A 63 -35.03 9.20 -37.70
CA GLY A 63 -35.08 8.89 -36.27
C GLY A 63 -34.21 7.70 -35.81
N THR A 64 -33.67 6.89 -36.72
CA THR A 64 -32.76 5.81 -36.32
C THR A 64 -31.35 6.36 -36.15
N GLN A 65 -30.87 6.48 -34.90
CA GLN A 65 -29.44 6.61 -34.63
C GLN A 65 -28.71 5.46 -35.33
N PRO A 66 -27.59 5.72 -36.03
CA PRO A 66 -26.79 4.64 -36.60
C PRO A 66 -26.40 3.67 -35.47
N PRO A 67 -26.41 2.35 -35.73
CA PRO A 67 -26.00 1.37 -34.73
C PRO A 67 -24.63 1.75 -34.20
N ALA A 68 -24.47 1.74 -32.88
CA ALA A 68 -23.18 2.01 -32.23
C ALA A 68 -22.14 1.12 -32.91
N GLN A 69 -21.21 1.74 -33.65
CA GLN A 69 -20.20 0.98 -34.36
C GLN A 69 -19.43 0.13 -33.33
N PRO A 70 -19.16 -1.15 -33.61
CA PRO A 70 -18.41 -1.99 -32.70
C PRO A 70 -17.01 -1.40 -32.57
N THR A 71 -16.77 -0.65 -31.49
CA THR A 71 -15.44 -0.15 -31.17
C THR A 71 -14.56 -1.36 -30.90
N GLY A 72 -13.57 -1.59 -31.76
CA GLY A 72 -12.63 -2.69 -31.62
C GLY A 72 -11.96 -2.71 -30.25
N PHE A 73 -11.44 -3.87 -29.87
CA PHE A 73 -10.77 -4.03 -28.58
C PHE A 73 -9.57 -3.08 -28.46
N ARG A 74 -9.51 -2.35 -27.34
CA ARG A 74 -8.49 -1.31 -27.11
C ARG A 74 -7.22 -1.92 -26.52
N TRP A 75 -6.44 -2.61 -27.35
CA TRP A 75 -5.19 -3.28 -26.97
C TRP A 75 -4.23 -2.42 -26.15
N GLY A 76 -4.08 -1.13 -26.48
CA GLY A 76 -3.21 -0.24 -25.69
C GLY A 76 -3.65 -0.11 -24.22
N GLN A 77 -4.96 -0.07 -23.94
CA GLN A 77 -5.46 -0.02 -22.57
C GLN A 77 -5.25 -1.33 -21.82
N TYR A 78 -5.33 -2.46 -22.53
CA TYR A 78 -5.07 -3.77 -21.97
C TYR A 78 -3.62 -3.92 -21.51
N PHE A 79 -2.65 -3.55 -22.36
CA PHE A 79 -1.24 -3.60 -21.98
C PHE A 79 -0.91 -2.66 -20.81
N VAL A 80 -1.48 -1.45 -20.78
CA VAL A 80 -1.36 -0.56 -19.61
C VAL A 80 -1.85 -1.25 -18.34
N GLY A 81 -2.96 -1.99 -18.41
CA GLY A 81 -3.48 -2.74 -17.28
C GLY A 81 -2.54 -3.84 -16.78
N ILE A 82 -1.82 -4.52 -17.67
CA ILE A 82 -0.82 -5.54 -17.31
C ILE A 82 0.43 -4.90 -16.72
N THR A 83 0.89 -3.79 -17.28
CA THR A 83 2.16 -3.16 -16.90
C THR A 83 2.08 -2.48 -15.54
N ILE A 84 0.93 -1.88 -15.18
CA ILE A 84 0.78 -1.15 -13.90
C ILE A 84 1.14 -2.02 -12.67
N PRO A 85 0.61 -3.25 -12.51
CA PRO A 85 0.96 -4.11 -11.38
C PRO A 85 2.42 -4.54 -11.38
N VAL A 86 3.00 -4.80 -12.56
CA VAL A 86 4.40 -5.19 -12.68
C VAL A 86 5.32 -4.03 -12.27
N VAL A 87 5.04 -2.82 -12.73
CA VAL A 87 5.79 -1.62 -12.35
C VAL A 87 5.64 -1.34 -10.86
N PHE A 88 4.42 -1.48 -10.31
CA PHE A 88 4.18 -1.34 -8.88
C PHE A 88 5.02 -2.35 -8.08
N LEU A 89 5.05 -3.63 -8.48
CA LEU A 89 5.85 -4.65 -7.81
C LEU A 89 7.34 -4.35 -7.90
N VAL A 90 7.86 -3.93 -9.06
CA VAL A 90 9.28 -3.57 -9.20
C VAL A 90 9.65 -2.39 -8.31
N ILE A 91 8.82 -1.33 -8.30
CA ILE A 91 9.03 -0.17 -7.44
C ILE A 91 8.97 -0.59 -5.97
N PHE A 92 7.94 -1.35 -5.59
CA PHE A 92 7.78 -1.86 -4.23
C PHE A 92 8.97 -2.73 -3.80
N SER A 93 9.50 -3.59 -4.67
CA SER A 93 10.69 -4.40 -4.37
C SER A 93 11.95 -3.55 -4.19
N ILE A 94 12.13 -2.50 -4.99
CA ILE A 94 13.26 -1.57 -4.79
C ILE A 94 13.12 -0.83 -3.45
N PHE A 95 11.93 -0.36 -3.12
CA PHE A 95 11.68 0.27 -1.81
C PHE A 95 11.81 -0.72 -0.65
N ALA A 96 11.39 -1.98 -0.85
CA ALA A 96 11.57 -3.05 0.12
C ALA A 96 13.05 -3.26 0.40
N ASP A 97 13.88 -3.38 -0.65
CA ASP A 97 15.31 -3.59 -0.53
C ASP A 97 16.01 -2.39 0.13
N LEU A 98 15.66 -1.16 -0.26
CA LEU A 98 16.15 0.06 0.38
C LEU A 98 15.71 0.17 1.86
N SER A 99 14.56 -0.40 2.23
CA SER A 99 14.12 -0.47 3.62
C SER A 99 14.69 -1.67 4.37
N ASN A 100 15.24 -2.66 3.67
CA ASN A 100 15.76 -3.90 4.24
C ASN A 100 17.22 -3.77 4.66
N ASP A 101 17.86 -2.62 4.42
CA ASP A 101 19.07 -2.18 5.13
C ASP A 101 18.72 -1.76 6.59
N ARG A 102 17.81 -2.52 7.20
CA ARG A 102 17.48 -2.45 8.61
C ARG A 102 18.72 -2.87 9.36
N SER A 103 19.38 -1.90 9.96
CA SER A 103 20.31 -2.17 11.04
C SER A 103 19.47 -2.78 12.17
N ASP A 104 19.70 -4.07 12.47
CA ASP A 104 19.12 -4.69 13.66
C ASP A 104 19.60 -3.88 14.87
N PRO A 105 18.69 -3.22 15.63
CA PRO A 105 19.11 -2.42 16.76
C PRO A 105 19.65 -3.29 17.90
N TYR A 106 19.48 -4.61 17.82
CA TYR A 106 19.98 -5.54 18.81
C TYR A 106 21.28 -6.20 18.35
N SER A 107 22.26 -6.21 19.25
CA SER A 107 23.46 -7.04 19.11
C SER A 107 23.62 -7.95 20.32
N TYR A 108 24.28 -9.09 20.13
CA TYR A 108 24.46 -10.12 21.15
C TYR A 108 25.94 -10.43 21.28
N GLN A 109 26.44 -10.47 22.51
CA GLN A 109 27.80 -10.88 22.80
C GLN A 109 27.79 -11.88 23.95
N ILE A 110 28.70 -12.86 23.85
CA ILE A 110 28.87 -13.90 24.86
C ILE A 110 30.14 -13.57 25.63
N TYR A 111 30.01 -13.53 26.95
CA TYR A 111 31.08 -13.30 27.90
C TYR A 111 31.30 -14.56 28.74
N GLU A 112 32.55 -14.95 28.90
CA GLU A 112 32.96 -15.99 29.84
C GLU A 112 33.50 -15.29 31.09
N LEU A 113 32.75 -15.35 32.19
CA LEU A 113 33.13 -14.73 33.46
C LEU A 113 33.79 -15.76 34.35
N GLU A 114 34.94 -15.41 34.93
CA GLU A 114 35.64 -16.21 35.93
C GLU A 114 35.35 -15.69 37.35
N GLU A 115 35.27 -16.62 38.30
CA GLU A 115 35.08 -16.29 39.71
C GLU A 115 36.36 -15.70 40.31
N ASP A 116 36.28 -14.50 40.89
CA ASP A 116 37.35 -13.91 41.69
C ASP A 116 37.52 -14.65 43.04
N SER A 117 38.67 -14.49 43.67
CA SER A 117 39.01 -14.90 45.03
C SER A 117 37.96 -14.61 46.11
N ASP A 118 37.14 -13.56 45.94
CA ASP A 118 36.04 -13.20 46.85
C ASP A 118 34.67 -13.81 46.46
N GLY A 119 34.62 -14.64 45.41
CA GLY A 119 33.43 -15.30 44.89
C GLY A 119 32.52 -14.41 44.04
N TYR A 120 33.07 -13.31 43.50
CA TYR A 120 32.38 -12.39 42.61
C TYR A 120 32.71 -12.70 41.16
N PHE A 121 31.73 -12.53 40.28
CA PHE A 121 31.93 -12.46 38.85
C PHE A 121 31.89 -10.99 38.45
N SER A 122 32.91 -10.51 37.76
CA SER A 122 32.96 -9.13 37.27
C SER A 122 33.62 -9.08 35.91
N GLU A 123 33.00 -8.35 34.98
CA GLU A 123 33.51 -8.17 33.62
C GLU A 123 33.20 -6.76 33.12
N GLU A 124 34.13 -6.16 32.38
CA GLU A 124 33.92 -4.88 31.69
C GLU A 124 33.35 -5.15 30.30
N LEU A 125 32.11 -4.73 30.08
CA LEU A 125 31.37 -4.97 28.85
C LEU A 125 31.83 -3.99 27.76
N THR A 126 32.09 -4.52 26.55
CA THR A 126 32.48 -3.70 25.41
C THR A 126 31.25 -3.16 24.69
N LEU A 127 30.92 -1.90 24.97
CA LEU A 127 29.86 -1.16 24.26
C LEU A 127 30.36 -0.74 22.87
N GLU A 128 29.59 -1.05 21.83
CA GLU A 128 29.95 -0.72 20.45
C GLU A 128 29.84 0.79 20.16
N THR A 129 28.82 1.45 20.73
CA THR A 129 28.60 2.88 20.60
C THR A 129 28.29 3.53 21.95
N ALA A 130 28.43 4.86 22.03
CA ALA A 130 28.10 5.62 23.23
C ALA A 130 26.58 5.67 23.54
N THR A 131 25.74 5.25 22.59
CA THR A 131 24.29 5.17 22.73
C THR A 131 23.79 3.76 23.02
N THR A 132 24.65 2.74 22.87
CA THR A 132 24.31 1.35 23.17
C THR A 132 23.98 1.19 24.65
N GLU A 133 22.83 0.60 24.94
CA GLU A 133 22.42 0.20 26.28
C GLU A 133 22.32 -1.31 26.39
N ILE A 134 22.46 -1.85 27.60
CA ILE A 134 22.12 -3.26 27.84
C ILE A 134 20.60 -3.37 27.77
N SER A 135 20.10 -4.35 27.03
CA SER A 135 18.68 -4.65 26.94
C SER A 135 18.32 -5.74 27.96
N TRP A 136 19.04 -6.84 27.91
CA TRP A 136 18.90 -7.96 28.83
C TRP A 136 20.17 -8.79 28.87
N CYS A 137 20.34 -9.58 29.91
CA CYS A 137 21.37 -10.63 29.95
C CYS A 137 20.84 -11.90 30.58
N TYR A 138 21.47 -13.02 30.26
CA TYR A 138 21.14 -14.32 30.84
C TYR A 138 22.33 -15.26 30.84
N THR A 139 22.32 -16.20 31.78
CA THR A 139 23.35 -17.24 31.87
C THR A 139 22.96 -18.52 31.15
N TYR A 140 23.93 -19.14 30.49
CA TYR A 140 23.81 -20.49 29.93
C TYR A 140 24.31 -21.54 30.94
N SER A 141 23.76 -21.56 32.14
CA SER A 141 24.06 -22.58 33.15
C SER A 141 22.83 -23.46 33.40
N THR A 142 23.05 -24.74 33.65
CA THR A 142 21.98 -25.65 34.09
C THR A 142 21.71 -25.54 35.59
N VAL A 143 22.54 -24.79 36.32
CA VAL A 143 22.50 -24.66 37.78
C VAL A 143 22.16 -23.25 38.22
N LEU A 144 22.47 -22.25 37.39
CA LEU A 144 22.23 -20.83 37.68
C LEU A 144 21.32 -20.21 36.62
N GLU A 145 20.24 -19.61 37.09
CA GLU A 145 19.33 -18.80 36.26
C GLU A 145 19.47 -17.33 36.66
N ILE A 146 20.43 -16.64 36.06
CA ILE A 146 20.67 -15.22 36.32
C ILE A 146 20.15 -14.42 35.14
N SER A 147 19.45 -13.34 35.41
CA SER A 147 18.99 -12.38 34.41
C SER A 147 19.24 -10.95 34.88
N CYS A 148 19.53 -10.06 33.95
CA CYS A 148 19.45 -8.64 34.19
C CYS A 148 18.41 -8.03 33.25
N GLU A 149 17.58 -7.15 33.80
CA GLU A 149 16.58 -6.40 33.05
C GLU A 149 16.95 -4.92 33.18
N SER A 150 17.18 -4.29 32.04
CA SER A 150 17.50 -2.87 31.97
C SER A 150 16.21 -2.06 31.89
N PHE A 151 16.07 -1.07 32.79
CA PHE A 151 14.98 -0.12 32.80
C PHE A 151 15.46 1.25 32.28
N SER A 152 15.32 1.48 30.99
CA SER A 152 15.34 2.81 30.32
C SER A 152 16.63 3.65 30.41
N GLN A 153 16.82 4.50 29.38
CA GLN A 153 17.94 5.44 29.18
C GLN A 153 18.33 6.34 30.36
N ASP A 154 17.52 6.45 31.41
CA ASP A 154 17.76 7.34 32.55
C ASP A 154 18.38 6.62 33.76
N GLU A 155 18.44 5.30 33.78
CA GLU A 155 19.07 4.54 34.87
C GLU A 155 20.55 4.30 34.59
N SER A 156 21.40 4.84 35.45
CA SER A 156 22.85 4.63 35.42
C SER A 156 23.25 3.20 35.81
N SER A 157 22.30 2.36 36.18
CA SER A 157 22.56 1.00 36.62
C SER A 157 21.38 0.06 36.37
N ALA A 158 21.67 -1.23 36.19
CA ALA A 158 20.67 -2.28 36.03
C ALA A 158 20.86 -3.37 37.08
N SER A 159 19.78 -3.88 37.65
CA SER A 159 19.87 -4.92 38.69
C SER A 159 20.12 -6.29 38.07
N VAL A 160 21.04 -7.06 38.66
CA VAL A 160 21.27 -8.47 38.31
C VAL A 160 20.51 -9.35 39.30
N ILE A 161 19.63 -10.19 38.79
CA ILE A 161 18.65 -10.97 39.56
C ILE A 161 18.90 -12.47 39.34
N ASP A 162 18.95 -13.20 40.44
CA ASP A 162 19.02 -14.66 40.48
C ASP A 162 17.61 -15.26 40.62
N TYR A 163 17.22 -16.08 39.67
CA TYR A 163 15.95 -16.81 39.61
C TYR A 163 16.12 -18.32 39.88
N THR A 164 17.29 -18.78 40.31
CA THR A 164 17.59 -20.20 40.53
C THR A 164 16.59 -20.89 41.47
N ASP A 165 16.11 -20.17 42.50
CA ASP A 165 15.12 -20.67 43.47
C ASP A 165 13.65 -20.35 43.08
N GLY A 166 13.44 -19.85 41.86
CA GLY A 166 12.14 -19.45 41.31
C GLY A 166 11.78 -17.99 41.57
N TYR A 167 10.50 -17.65 41.35
CA TYR A 167 9.99 -16.28 41.46
C TYR A 167 9.43 -15.99 42.86
N PRO A 168 9.70 -14.81 43.46
CA PRO A 168 10.47 -13.70 42.91
C PRO A 168 11.99 -13.95 43.03
N GLY A 169 12.74 -13.53 42.01
CA GLY A 169 14.19 -13.60 42.03
C GLY A 169 14.82 -12.67 43.07
N VAL A 170 16.09 -12.92 43.39
CA VAL A 170 16.85 -12.17 44.40
C VAL A 170 17.92 -11.34 43.69
N GLN A 171 18.02 -10.05 44.01
CA GLN A 171 19.10 -9.22 43.48
C GLN A 171 20.44 -9.66 44.06
N ILE A 172 21.38 -10.01 43.18
CA ILE A 172 22.71 -10.54 43.52
C ILE A 172 23.86 -9.65 43.01
N GLY A 173 23.53 -8.59 42.28
CA GLY A 173 24.50 -7.69 41.68
C GLY A 173 23.88 -6.52 40.97
N GLU A 174 24.73 -5.78 40.26
CA GLU A 174 24.36 -4.58 39.54
C GLU A 174 25.30 -4.37 38.35
N PHE A 175 24.76 -3.94 37.23
CA PHE A 175 25.50 -3.34 36.13
C PHE A 175 25.62 -1.85 36.37
N THR A 176 26.81 -1.27 36.22
CA THR A 176 27.01 0.17 36.33
C THR A 176 27.40 0.75 34.97
N GLY A 177 26.56 1.64 34.43
CA GLY A 177 26.74 2.23 33.11
C GLY A 177 27.93 3.20 33.01
N SER A 178 28.37 3.81 34.12
CA SER A 178 29.48 4.78 34.09
C SER A 178 30.85 4.17 33.78
N ASN A 179 31.02 2.87 34.04
CA ASN A 179 32.25 2.11 33.81
C ASN A 179 31.99 0.81 33.05
N SER A 180 30.79 0.66 32.47
CA SER A 180 30.35 -0.54 31.74
C SER A 180 30.64 -1.85 32.44
N THR A 181 30.65 -1.86 33.77
CA THR A 181 31.06 -3.03 34.54
C THR A 181 29.83 -3.76 35.03
N LEU A 182 29.73 -5.03 34.67
CA LEU A 182 28.78 -5.97 35.24
C LEU A 182 29.46 -6.68 36.41
N TRP A 183 28.80 -6.73 37.57
CA TRP A 183 29.27 -7.55 38.68
C TRP A 183 28.10 -8.19 39.43
N PHE A 184 28.31 -9.42 39.90
CA PHE A 184 27.34 -10.15 40.72
C PHE A 184 28.01 -11.25 41.53
N LYS A 185 27.33 -11.67 42.60
CA LYS A 185 27.75 -12.81 43.43
C LYS A 185 26.57 -13.78 43.59
N PRO A 186 26.58 -14.93 42.90
CA PRO A 186 25.49 -15.89 43.00
C PRO A 186 25.32 -16.40 44.44
N LEU A 187 24.10 -16.71 44.83
CA LEU A 187 23.80 -17.16 46.20
C LEU A 187 24.31 -18.59 46.46
N ASN A 188 24.22 -19.44 45.44
CA ASN A 188 24.62 -20.85 45.49
C ASN A 188 25.43 -21.20 44.24
N ASN A 189 26.73 -20.91 44.25
CA ASN A 189 27.63 -21.23 43.15
C ASN A 189 28.52 -22.45 43.46
N SER A 190 28.66 -23.37 42.51
CA SER A 190 29.72 -24.39 42.49
C SER A 190 30.58 -24.37 41.23
N GLU A 191 30.32 -23.44 40.32
CA GLU A 191 31.00 -23.27 39.03
C GLU A 191 32.05 -22.15 39.14
N SER A 192 33.30 -22.43 38.77
CA SER A 192 34.38 -21.43 38.78
C SER A 192 34.33 -20.47 37.59
N SER A 193 33.48 -20.74 36.60
CA SER A 193 33.32 -19.95 35.38
C SER A 193 31.89 -20.07 34.86
N ILE A 194 31.30 -18.96 34.42
CA ILE A 194 29.93 -18.90 33.89
C ILE A 194 29.95 -18.23 32.53
N THR A 195 29.22 -18.79 31.58
CA THR A 195 28.96 -18.15 30.28
C THR A 195 27.66 -17.34 30.36
N MET A 196 27.76 -16.07 30.03
CA MET A 196 26.64 -15.14 30.00
C MET A 196 26.49 -14.55 28.60
N GLU A 197 25.26 -14.47 28.10
CA GLU A 197 24.93 -13.69 26.92
C GLU A 197 24.32 -12.37 27.35
N VAL A 198 24.85 -11.30 26.76
CA VAL A 198 24.41 -9.93 26.98
C VAL A 198 23.89 -9.41 25.65
N SER A 199 22.64 -8.98 25.66
CA SER A 199 22.03 -8.30 24.55
C SER A 199 22.15 -6.80 24.75
N PHE A 200 22.63 -6.14 23.72
CA PHE A 200 22.74 -4.70 23.63
C PHE A 200 21.66 -4.18 22.68
N TYR A 201 21.14 -3.00 22.98
CA TYR A 201 20.20 -2.28 22.15
C TYR A 201 20.79 -0.91 21.83
N ASP A 202 20.87 -0.56 20.54
CA ASP A 202 21.28 0.77 20.11
C ASP A 202 20.06 1.57 19.62
N PRO A 203 19.54 2.52 20.44
CA PRO A 203 18.39 3.33 20.09
C PRO A 203 18.67 4.29 18.92
N SER A 204 19.95 4.53 18.56
CA SER A 204 20.30 5.44 17.47
C SER A 204 19.97 4.87 16.09
N ILE A 205 19.88 3.55 15.98
CA ILE A 205 19.58 2.81 14.74
C ILE A 205 18.14 2.27 14.69
N ASP A 206 17.40 2.32 15.82
CA ASP A 206 15.98 1.98 15.91
C ASP A 206 15.08 3.00 15.18
N THR A 207 15.09 2.91 13.86
CA THR A 207 14.34 3.78 12.95
C THR A 207 12.94 3.22 12.69
N ASN A 208 12.07 3.35 13.70
CA ASN A 208 10.63 3.04 13.66
C ASN A 208 9.83 3.68 12.49
N GLY A 209 10.41 4.59 11.71
CA GLY A 209 9.74 5.35 10.65
C GLY A 209 9.52 4.61 9.32
N SER A 210 10.33 3.60 8.98
CA SER A 210 10.24 2.88 7.70
C SER A 210 9.11 1.84 7.67
N ASP A 211 8.76 1.29 8.84
CA ASP A 211 7.75 0.23 9.02
C ASP A 211 6.33 0.66 8.63
N ILE A 212 5.97 1.89 9.00
CA ILE A 212 4.63 2.44 8.73
C ILE A 212 4.47 2.71 7.23
N ALA A 213 5.51 3.25 6.58
CA ALA A 213 5.46 3.53 5.15
C ALA A 213 5.39 2.24 4.32
N PHE A 214 6.16 1.21 4.70
CA PHE A 214 6.16 -0.07 4.02
C PHE A 214 4.85 -0.84 4.22
N GLY A 215 4.34 -0.89 5.46
CA GLY A 215 3.06 -1.50 5.80
C GLY A 215 1.88 -0.81 5.10
N LEU A 216 1.90 0.53 5.03
CA LEU A 216 0.91 1.29 4.28
C LEU A 216 1.00 1.02 2.78
N LEU A 217 2.18 1.08 2.16
CA LEU A 217 2.33 0.87 0.72
C LEU A 217 1.95 -0.55 0.29
N GLY A 218 2.32 -1.58 1.06
CA GLY A 218 1.96 -2.96 0.76
C GLY A 218 0.45 -3.20 0.82
N CYS A 219 -0.17 -2.92 1.97
CA CYS A 219 -1.59 -3.19 2.19
C CYS A 219 -2.50 -2.25 1.38
N SER A 220 -2.20 -0.94 1.36
CA SER A 220 -3.01 0.01 0.60
C SER A 220 -2.83 -0.14 -0.91
N GLY A 221 -1.64 -0.55 -1.38
CA GLY A 221 -1.37 -0.83 -2.79
C GLY A 221 -2.25 -1.95 -3.33
N MET A 222 -2.39 -3.05 -2.57
CA MET A 222 -3.26 -4.17 -2.96
C MET A 222 -4.74 -3.75 -3.00
N LEU A 223 -5.19 -2.95 -2.03
CA LEU A 223 -6.57 -2.43 -2.02
C LEU A 223 -6.81 -1.45 -3.17
N ALA A 224 -5.87 -0.54 -3.43
CA ALA A 224 -5.93 0.43 -4.53
C ALA A 224 -5.98 -0.28 -5.90
N TYR A 225 -5.26 -1.39 -6.05
CA TYR A 225 -5.31 -2.23 -7.23
C TYR A 225 -6.70 -2.83 -7.47
N LEU A 226 -7.34 -3.40 -6.43
CA LEU A 226 -8.70 -3.91 -6.52
C LEU A 226 -9.72 -2.81 -6.84
N VAL A 227 -9.61 -1.64 -6.20
CA VAL A 227 -10.43 -0.47 -6.51
C VAL A 227 -10.23 -0.04 -7.96
N GLY A 228 -8.99 -0.06 -8.46
CA GLY A 228 -8.66 0.24 -9.86
C GLY A 228 -9.37 -0.68 -10.86
N ILE A 229 -9.44 -1.98 -10.57
CA ILE A 229 -10.19 -2.96 -11.39
C ILE A 229 -11.68 -2.59 -11.42
N VAL A 230 -12.29 -2.36 -10.26
CA VAL A 230 -13.72 -2.02 -10.14
C VAL A 230 -14.02 -0.72 -10.89
N VAL A 231 -13.23 0.34 -10.67
CA VAL A 231 -13.41 1.64 -11.34
C VAL A 231 -13.25 1.53 -12.85
N ALA A 232 -12.33 0.68 -13.34
CA ALA A 232 -12.16 0.44 -14.77
C ALA A 232 -13.40 -0.20 -15.41
N PHE A 233 -14.03 -1.17 -14.73
CA PHE A 233 -15.29 -1.76 -15.17
C PHE A 233 -16.45 -0.76 -15.14
N VAL A 234 -16.61 -0.02 -14.04
CA VAL A 234 -17.68 0.99 -13.88
C VAL A 234 -17.59 2.08 -14.94
N LYS A 235 -16.38 2.51 -15.30
CA LYS A 235 -16.15 3.52 -16.37
C LYS A 235 -16.21 2.96 -17.79
N GLY A 236 -16.57 1.68 -17.96
CA GLY A 236 -16.66 1.03 -19.28
C GLY A 236 -15.31 0.80 -19.97
N LYS A 237 -14.19 0.96 -19.26
CA LYS A 237 -12.83 0.70 -19.78
C LYS A 237 -12.49 -0.78 -19.68
N LYS A 238 -13.29 -1.62 -20.34
CA LYS A 238 -13.22 -3.09 -20.25
C LYS A 238 -11.82 -3.64 -20.56
N ALA A 239 -11.15 -3.11 -21.59
CA ALA A 239 -9.80 -3.54 -21.97
C ALA A 239 -8.78 -3.32 -20.84
N LEU A 240 -8.82 -2.16 -20.16
CA LEU A 240 -7.97 -1.88 -19.00
C LEU A 240 -8.27 -2.83 -17.83
N ALA A 241 -9.55 -3.06 -17.56
CA ALA A 241 -9.99 -3.91 -16.46
C ALA A 241 -9.55 -5.37 -16.66
N TYR A 242 -9.69 -5.91 -17.88
CA TYR A 242 -9.15 -7.23 -18.21
C TYR A 242 -7.62 -7.27 -18.09
N GLY A 243 -6.93 -6.22 -18.55
CA GLY A 243 -5.47 -6.11 -18.39
C GLY A 243 -5.01 -6.11 -16.94
N LEU A 244 -5.74 -5.42 -16.05
CA LEU A 244 -5.50 -5.46 -14.60
C LEU A 244 -5.92 -6.81 -13.98
N LEU A 245 -6.73 -7.63 -14.62
CA LEU A 245 -7.16 -8.93 -14.06
C LEU A 245 -6.23 -10.08 -14.50
N THR A 246 -5.57 -9.93 -15.65
CA THR A 246 -4.65 -10.92 -16.20
C THR A 246 -3.51 -11.30 -15.24
N PRO A 247 -2.82 -10.38 -14.54
CA PRO A 247 -1.75 -10.74 -13.59
C PRO A 247 -2.26 -11.60 -12.43
N LEU A 248 -3.49 -11.36 -11.94
CA LEU A 248 -4.12 -12.17 -10.89
C LEU A 248 -4.34 -13.61 -11.34
N LEU A 249 -4.84 -13.80 -12.57
CA LEU A 249 -5.05 -15.14 -13.12
C LEU A 249 -3.72 -15.86 -13.40
N ILE A 250 -2.73 -15.15 -13.93
CA ILE A 250 -1.38 -15.69 -14.14
C ILE A 250 -0.79 -16.14 -12.80
N PHE A 251 -0.92 -15.33 -11.74
CA PHE A 251 -0.43 -15.67 -10.41
C PHE A 251 -1.08 -16.94 -9.85
N ILE A 252 -2.41 -17.06 -9.90
CA ILE A 252 -3.14 -18.26 -9.45
C ILE A 252 -2.68 -19.51 -10.21
N LEU A 253 -2.52 -19.38 -11.53
CA LEU A 253 -2.05 -20.48 -12.38
C LEU A 253 -0.61 -20.88 -12.03
N LEU A 254 0.29 -19.91 -11.86
CA LEU A 254 1.68 -20.15 -11.51
C LEU A 254 1.82 -20.80 -10.13
N MET A 255 1.04 -20.35 -9.13
CA MET A 255 0.99 -20.99 -7.80
C MET A 255 0.48 -22.42 -7.87
N SER A 256 -0.53 -22.69 -8.70
CA SER A 256 -1.07 -24.05 -8.89
C SER A 256 -0.03 -24.97 -9.54
N VAL A 257 0.71 -24.48 -10.54
CA VAL A 257 1.81 -25.23 -11.18
C VAL A 257 2.96 -25.47 -10.20
N LEU A 258 3.37 -24.45 -9.44
CA LEU A 258 4.41 -24.58 -8.43
C LEU A 258 4.04 -25.65 -7.40
N PHE A 259 2.80 -25.62 -6.89
CA PHE A 259 2.31 -26.61 -5.93
C PHE A 259 2.33 -28.03 -6.52
N ALA A 260 1.89 -28.20 -7.77
CA ALA A 260 1.96 -29.49 -8.45
C ALA A 260 3.41 -29.98 -8.62
N LEU A 261 4.35 -29.08 -8.94
CA LEU A 261 5.78 -29.40 -9.02
C LEU A 261 6.36 -29.77 -7.67
N LEU A 262 5.96 -29.11 -6.58
CA LEU A 262 6.38 -29.48 -5.22
C LEU A 262 5.85 -30.86 -4.84
N ILE A 263 4.57 -31.16 -5.10
CA ILE A 263 4.04 -32.52 -4.90
C ILE A 263 4.85 -33.54 -5.71
N PHE A 264 5.16 -33.25 -6.97
CA PHE A 264 5.95 -34.15 -7.79
C PHE A 264 7.37 -34.35 -7.23
N ALA A 265 8.03 -33.27 -6.81
CA ALA A 265 9.37 -33.31 -6.24
C ALA A 265 9.44 -34.09 -4.91
N PHE A 266 8.44 -33.95 -4.04
CA PHE A 266 8.39 -34.61 -2.73
C PHE A 266 7.64 -35.95 -2.71
N SER A 267 6.95 -36.34 -3.79
CA SER A 267 6.32 -37.67 -3.92
C SER A 267 7.29 -38.78 -4.34
N GLN A 268 8.54 -38.42 -4.66
CA GLN A 268 9.62 -39.36 -4.99
C GLN A 268 10.52 -39.68 -3.78
N PHE A 269 10.23 -39.11 -2.62
CA PHE A 269 10.87 -39.38 -1.33
C PHE A 269 9.85 -39.95 -0.34
#